data_AF-A0A6L8QAK0-F1
#
_entry.id   AF-A0A6L8QAK0-F1
#
_cell.length_a   1.000
_cell.length_b   1.000
_cell.length_c   1.000
_cell.angle_alpha   90.00
_cell.angle_beta   90.00
_cell.angle_gamma   90.00
#
_symmetry.space_group_name_H-M   'P 1'
#
loop_
_entity.id
_entity.type
_entity.pdbx_description
1 polymer ?
#
loop_
_entity_poly.entity_id
_entity_poly.type
_entity_poly.pdbx_seq_one_letter_code
_entity_poly.pdbx_strand_id
1 'polypeptide(L)'
;DRPRDVKGTALLNFSHRAGTDDQWLYLPALKRVKRISSANKSGSYMGSEFAYEDVTSQEVEKYNYKWIHDEEYKGEKCYVFERYPVYKNSGYTRQVVWLDQKDYKILRIEFFDRKNTLLKTLTQSDFKIHLDKYWYPETMYMENHQTGKSTLLTWSNFKFRTGLSNKDFNKNSLKRIR
;
A
#
# COMPACT_ATOMS: atom_id res chain seq x y z
N ASP A 1 -15.89 -8.44 -12.49
CA ASP A 1 -16.09 -9.76 -11.84
C ASP A 1 -16.07 -9.68 -10.32
N ARG A 2 -16.86 -10.54 -9.65
CA ARG A 2 -16.86 -10.75 -8.18
C ARG A 2 -16.63 -12.24 -7.92
N PRO A 3 -15.38 -12.72 -7.98
CA PRO A 3 -15.11 -14.15 -7.92
C PRO A 3 -15.43 -14.68 -6.51
N ARG A 4 -16.03 -15.88 -6.46
CA ARG A 4 -16.61 -16.46 -5.23
C ARG A 4 -15.56 -16.95 -4.23
N ASP A 5 -14.37 -17.26 -4.72
CA ASP A 5 -13.23 -17.81 -3.98
C ASP A 5 -12.63 -16.83 -2.95
N VAL A 6 -12.67 -15.53 -3.22
CA VAL A 6 -12.20 -14.48 -2.31
C VAL A 6 -13.31 -13.80 -1.51
N LYS A 7 -14.59 -14.04 -1.85
CA LYS A 7 -15.74 -13.39 -1.21
C LYS A 7 -15.74 -13.59 0.30
N GLY A 8 -15.78 -12.48 1.05
CA GLY A 8 -15.78 -12.48 2.52
C GLY A 8 -14.38 -12.56 3.14
N THR A 9 -13.31 -12.60 2.34
CA THR A 9 -11.96 -12.39 2.84
C THR A 9 -11.82 -10.95 3.31
N ALA A 10 -11.26 -10.77 4.50
CA ALA A 10 -11.10 -9.44 5.09
C ALA A 10 -9.74 -9.32 5.80
N LEU A 11 -9.10 -8.16 5.64
CA LEU A 11 -7.87 -7.78 6.32
C LEU A 11 -8.20 -6.69 7.36
N LEU A 12 -7.74 -6.88 8.59
CA LEU A 12 -7.70 -5.85 9.62
C LEU A 12 -6.24 -5.48 9.84
N ASN A 13 -5.91 -4.20 9.69
CA ASN A 13 -4.59 -3.65 9.96
C ASN A 13 -4.70 -2.57 11.03
N PHE A 14 -3.84 -2.66 12.04
CA PHE A 14 -3.54 -1.56 12.96
C PHE A 14 -2.12 -1.13 12.68
N SER A 15 -1.98 0.02 12.03
CA SER A 15 -0.69 0.59 11.72
C SER A 15 -0.13 1.37 12.91
N HIS A 16 1.19 1.27 13.09
CA HIS A 16 1.93 2.00 14.10
C HIS A 16 2.92 2.93 13.41
N ARG A 17 3.12 4.14 13.95
CA ARG A 17 4.09 5.11 13.40
C ARG A 17 5.49 4.50 13.27
N ALA A 18 5.95 3.89 14.36
CA ALA A 18 7.19 3.14 14.44
C ALA A 18 6.93 1.68 14.81
N GLY A 19 7.85 0.80 14.40
CA GLY A 19 7.74 -0.64 14.66
C GLY A 19 6.83 -1.37 13.68
N THR A 20 6.35 -2.55 14.06
CA THR A 20 5.62 -3.44 13.16
C THR A 20 4.11 -3.36 13.37
N ASP A 21 3.36 -3.02 12.32
CA ASP A 21 1.89 -3.09 12.31
C ASP A 21 1.34 -4.46 12.71
N ASP A 22 0.17 -4.46 13.32
CA ASP A 22 -0.58 -5.67 13.61
C ASP A 22 -1.61 -5.96 12.54
N GLN A 23 -1.54 -7.16 11.94
CA GLN A 23 -2.41 -7.56 10.85
C GLN A 23 -3.12 -8.88 11.12
N TRP A 24 -4.41 -8.95 10.76
CA TRP A 24 -5.24 -10.13 10.84
C TRP A 24 -5.96 -10.37 9.52
N LEU A 25 -5.83 -11.57 8.99
CA LEU A 25 -6.55 -12.03 7.80
C LEU A 25 -7.67 -12.98 8.23
N TYR A 26 -8.89 -12.69 7.82
CA TYR A 26 -10.02 -13.60 7.93
C TYR A 26 -10.20 -14.35 6.62
N LEU A 27 -10.18 -15.68 6.71
CA LEU A 27 -10.41 -16.57 5.58
C LEU A 27 -11.77 -17.27 5.77
N PRO A 28 -12.79 -16.93 4.97
CA PRO A 28 -14.16 -17.41 5.16
C PRO A 28 -14.27 -18.92 4.96
N ALA A 29 -13.51 -19.50 4.02
CA ALA A 29 -13.45 -20.94 3.79
C ALA A 29 -13.03 -21.73 5.04
N LEU A 30 -12.23 -21.13 5.92
CA LEU A 30 -11.76 -21.74 7.16
C LEU A 30 -12.51 -21.23 8.40
N LYS A 31 -13.37 -20.20 8.25
CA LYS A 31 -13.99 -19.45 9.36
C LYS A 31 -12.99 -19.06 10.46
N ARG A 32 -11.75 -18.77 10.07
CA ARG A 32 -10.63 -18.53 10.99
C ARG A 32 -9.99 -17.17 10.72
N VAL A 33 -9.61 -16.52 11.81
CA VAL A 33 -8.76 -15.33 11.79
C VAL A 33 -7.32 -15.79 12.05
N LYS A 34 -6.41 -15.49 11.13
CA LYS A 34 -4.98 -15.71 11.30
C LYS A 34 -4.27 -14.38 11.51
N ARG A 35 -3.38 -14.30 12.50
CA ARG A 35 -2.46 -13.17 12.62
C ARG A 35 -1.40 -13.31 11.53
N ILE A 36 -1.19 -12.26 10.74
CA ILE A 36 -0.06 -12.22 9.81
C ILE A 36 1.17 -11.90 10.66
N SER A 37 2.12 -12.84 10.71
CA SER A 37 3.41 -12.60 11.37
C SER A 37 4.07 -11.39 10.72
N SER A 38 4.68 -10.53 11.54
CA SER A 38 5.46 -9.40 11.04
C SER A 38 6.45 -9.85 9.97
N ALA A 39 7.11 -11.01 10.17
CA ALA A 39 8.12 -11.56 9.24
C ALA A 39 7.62 -11.80 7.80
N ASN A 40 6.31 -11.96 7.57
CA ASN A 40 5.75 -12.33 6.27
C ASN A 40 5.13 -11.15 5.50
N LYS A 41 5.42 -9.92 5.91
CA LYS A 41 4.82 -8.72 5.29
C LYS A 41 5.28 -8.45 3.85
N SER A 42 6.41 -9.02 3.44
CA SER A 42 6.90 -8.95 2.06
C SER A 42 6.20 -9.90 1.09
N GLY A 43 5.35 -10.80 1.60
CA GLY A 43 4.59 -11.73 0.76
C GLY A 43 3.49 -11.04 -0.03
N SER A 44 3.12 -11.63 -1.18
CA SER A 44 2.04 -11.15 -2.04
C SER A 44 0.70 -11.10 -1.28
N TYR A 45 0.00 -9.98 -1.46
CA TYR A 45 -1.35 -9.74 -1.00
C TYR A 45 -2.33 -10.38 -1.98
N MET A 46 -2.92 -11.51 -1.57
CA MET A 46 -3.97 -12.21 -2.32
C MET A 46 -3.60 -12.55 -3.78
N GLY A 47 -2.32 -12.84 -4.05
CA GLY A 47 -1.84 -13.19 -5.39
C GLY A 47 -1.66 -12.00 -6.33
N SER A 48 -1.77 -10.77 -5.81
CA SER A 48 -1.48 -9.54 -6.55
C SER A 48 0.00 -9.16 -6.49
N GLU A 49 0.38 -8.16 -7.28
CA GLU A 49 1.72 -7.55 -7.24
C GLU A 49 1.89 -6.56 -6.07
N PHE A 50 0.88 -6.38 -5.22
CA PHE A 50 1.00 -5.71 -3.93
C PHE A 50 1.48 -6.69 -2.87
N ALA A 51 2.39 -6.27 -1.99
CA ALA A 51 2.77 -7.00 -0.79
C ALA A 51 1.90 -6.57 0.40
N TYR A 52 1.87 -7.36 1.47
CA TYR A 52 1.17 -6.98 2.71
C TYR A 52 1.70 -5.69 3.34
N GLU A 53 2.98 -5.36 3.14
CA GLU A 53 3.58 -4.08 3.55
C GLU A 53 3.12 -2.88 2.70
N ASP A 54 2.69 -3.10 1.46
CA ASP A 54 2.23 -2.04 0.55
C ASP A 54 0.81 -1.57 0.87
N VAL A 55 -0.01 -2.43 1.50
CA VAL A 55 -1.41 -2.17 1.85
C VAL A 55 -1.58 -1.66 3.30
N THR A 56 -0.55 -1.01 3.83
CA THR A 56 -0.53 -0.39 5.18
C THR A 56 -0.36 1.12 5.08
N SER A 57 -0.62 1.83 6.18
CA SER A 57 -0.34 3.26 6.20
C SER A 57 1.16 3.52 6.02
N GLN A 58 1.44 4.53 5.20
CA GLN A 58 2.78 5.01 4.92
C GLN A 58 3.16 6.04 5.99
N GLU A 59 3.96 5.64 6.96
CA GLU A 59 4.41 6.48 8.06
C GLU A 59 5.84 6.97 7.80
N VAL A 60 6.15 8.21 8.17
CA VAL A 60 7.48 8.81 7.92
C VAL A 60 8.56 8.04 8.67
N GLU A 61 8.28 7.63 9.90
CA GLU A 61 9.21 6.92 10.78
C GLU A 61 9.52 5.48 10.32
N LYS A 62 8.80 4.95 9.33
CA LYS A 62 9.09 3.61 8.74
C LYS A 62 10.26 3.64 7.77
N TYR A 63 10.80 4.81 7.43
CA TYR A 63 11.88 4.94 6.45
C TYR A 63 12.98 5.91 6.87
N ASN A 64 14.19 5.68 6.36
CA ASN A 64 15.21 6.71 6.21
C ASN A 64 15.15 7.28 4.80
N TYR A 65 15.54 8.54 4.62
CA TYR A 65 15.36 9.26 3.35
C TYR A 65 16.67 9.83 2.82
N LYS A 66 16.78 9.86 1.50
CA LYS A 66 17.87 10.52 0.79
C LYS A 66 17.30 11.24 -0.43
N TRP A 67 17.34 12.57 -0.43
CA TRP A 67 17.02 13.34 -1.62
C TRP A 67 18.04 13.06 -2.74
N ILE A 68 17.58 12.95 -3.99
CA ILE A 68 18.43 12.67 -5.14
C ILE A 68 18.51 13.90 -6.05
N HIS A 69 17.39 14.33 -6.63
CA HIS A 69 17.29 15.53 -7.46
C HIS A 69 15.82 15.94 -7.63
N ASP A 70 15.60 17.02 -8.37
CA ASP A 70 14.27 17.40 -8.88
C ASP A 70 14.14 16.95 -10.33
N GLU A 71 12.96 16.48 -10.73
CA GLU A 71 12.69 15.98 -12.09
C GLU A 71 11.27 16.35 -12.52
N GLU A 72 11.06 16.55 -13.81
CA GLU A 72 9.71 16.61 -14.36
C GLU A 72 9.22 15.20 -14.71
N TYR A 73 8.12 14.76 -14.10
CA TYR A 73 7.47 13.49 -14.40
C TYR A 73 6.07 13.73 -14.94
N LYS A 74 5.84 13.39 -16.22
CA LYS A 74 4.55 13.57 -16.92
C LYS A 74 4.00 15.01 -16.84
N GLY A 75 4.86 16.02 -16.95
CA GLY A 75 4.48 17.43 -16.89
C GLY A 75 4.41 18.03 -15.49
N GLU A 76 4.66 17.25 -14.44
CA GLU A 76 4.65 17.71 -13.04
C GLU A 76 6.07 17.75 -12.48
N LYS A 77 6.46 18.89 -11.88
CA LYS A 77 7.72 18.98 -11.15
C LYS A 77 7.63 18.11 -9.90
N CYS A 78 8.62 17.24 -9.70
CA CYS A 78 8.68 16.28 -8.61
C CYS A 78 9.99 16.40 -7.83
N TYR A 79 9.91 16.22 -6.52
CA TYR A 79 11.04 15.80 -5.72
C TYR A 79 11.27 14.30 -5.96
N VAL A 80 12.49 13.94 -6.37
CA VAL A 80 12.92 12.56 -6.51
C VAL A 80 13.82 12.21 -5.32
N PHE A 81 13.38 11.24 -4.52
CA PHE A 81 14.13 10.81 -3.35
C PHE A 81 14.06 9.30 -3.17
N GLU A 82 15.09 8.76 -2.53
CA GLU A 82 15.11 7.39 -2.05
C GLU A 82 14.55 7.32 -0.63
N ARG A 83 13.80 6.25 -0.34
CA ARG A 83 13.42 5.86 1.01
C ARG A 83 13.81 4.41 1.29
N TYR A 84 14.36 4.18 2.47
CA TYR A 84 14.95 2.93 2.90
C TYR A 84 14.14 2.38 4.07
N PRO A 85 13.45 1.23 3.92
CA PRO A 85 12.64 0.68 5.00
C PRO A 85 13.49 0.40 6.26
N VAL A 86 13.05 0.90 7.42
CA VAL A 86 13.65 0.57 8.73
C VAL A 86 13.34 -0.87 9.12
N TYR A 87 12.25 -1.42 8.59
CA TYR A 87 11.80 -2.77 8.88
C TYR A 87 12.72 -3.84 8.24
N LYS A 88 13.47 -4.58 9.08
CA LYS A 88 14.48 -5.56 8.64
C LYS A 88 13.97 -6.68 7.73
N ASN A 89 12.69 -7.06 7.83
CA ASN A 89 12.13 -8.10 6.95
C ASN A 89 11.34 -7.53 5.78
N SER A 90 11.48 -6.25 5.46
CA SER A 90 10.91 -5.70 4.21
C SER A 90 11.40 -6.52 3.01
N GLY A 91 10.55 -6.62 2.00
CA GLY A 91 10.91 -7.17 0.70
C GLY A 91 11.87 -6.26 -0.08
N TYR A 92 12.01 -5.01 0.34
CA TYR A 92 12.69 -3.97 -0.42
C TYR A 92 13.96 -3.50 0.27
N THR A 93 15.02 -3.30 -0.50
CA THR A 93 16.25 -2.65 0.00
C THR A 93 16.09 -1.12 0.00
N ARG A 94 15.42 -0.59 -1.03
CA ARG A 94 15.09 0.83 -1.18
C ARG A 94 13.92 1.02 -2.12
N GLN A 95 13.36 2.22 -2.09
CA GLN A 95 12.36 2.68 -3.03
C GLN A 95 12.73 4.07 -3.53
N VAL A 96 12.49 4.36 -4.81
CA VAL A 96 12.65 5.70 -5.39
C VAL A 96 11.25 6.29 -5.60
N VAL A 97 11.01 7.48 -5.08
CA VAL A 97 9.69 8.12 -5.04
C VAL A 97 9.73 9.42 -5.82
N TRP A 98 8.73 9.63 -6.69
CA TRP A 98 8.43 10.90 -7.33
C TRP A 98 7.24 11.53 -6.61
N LEU A 99 7.52 12.58 -5.86
CA LEU A 99 6.54 13.35 -5.08
C LEU A 99 6.34 14.71 -5.73
N ASP A 100 5.13 15.03 -6.18
CA ASP A 100 4.88 16.30 -6.85
C ASP A 100 5.13 17.49 -5.90
N GLN A 101 5.69 18.57 -6.43
CA GLN A 101 6.10 19.73 -5.63
C GLN A 101 4.93 20.65 -5.22
N LYS A 102 3.76 20.51 -5.85
CA LYS A 102 2.62 21.41 -5.67
C LYS A 102 1.70 20.95 -4.53
N ASP A 103 1.31 19.69 -4.56
CA ASP A 103 0.30 19.09 -3.68
C ASP A 103 0.86 17.90 -2.87
N TYR A 104 2.13 17.53 -3.07
CA TYR A 104 2.79 16.40 -2.39
C TYR A 104 2.07 15.05 -2.61
N LYS A 105 1.55 14.83 -3.81
CA LYS A 105 1.02 13.54 -4.29
C LYS A 105 2.20 12.69 -4.75
N ILE A 106 2.18 11.41 -4.37
CA ILE A 106 3.14 10.44 -4.91
C ILE A 106 2.64 10.01 -6.29
N LEU A 107 3.39 10.30 -7.34
CA LEU A 107 2.98 9.96 -8.71
C LEU A 107 3.52 8.59 -9.13
N ARG A 108 4.72 8.26 -8.64
CA ARG A 108 5.43 7.02 -8.98
C ARG A 108 6.29 6.54 -7.81
N ILE A 109 6.37 5.22 -7.65
CA ILE A 109 7.34 4.57 -6.77
C ILE A 109 7.99 3.41 -7.52
N GLU A 110 9.32 3.36 -7.52
CA GLU A 110 10.08 2.19 -7.93
C GLU A 110 10.54 1.41 -6.70
N PHE A 111 10.36 0.10 -6.72
CA PHE A 111 10.72 -0.80 -5.62
C PHE A 111 11.91 -1.65 -6.06
N PHE A 112 12.97 -1.65 -5.25
CA PHE A 112 14.15 -2.46 -5.47
C PHE A 112 14.18 -3.62 -4.48
N ASP A 113 14.38 -4.84 -4.98
CA ASP A 113 14.44 -6.05 -4.16
C ASP A 113 15.68 -6.08 -3.25
N ARG A 114 15.82 -7.15 -2.46
CA ARG A 114 16.97 -7.35 -1.56
C ARG A 114 18.32 -7.49 -2.27
N LYS A 115 18.34 -7.76 -3.57
CA LYS A 115 19.54 -7.77 -4.43
C LYS A 115 19.79 -6.41 -5.08
N ASN A 116 18.99 -5.40 -4.75
CA ASN A 116 19.01 -4.06 -5.34
C ASN A 116 18.69 -4.04 -6.84
N THR A 117 17.90 -5.00 -7.32
CA THR A 117 17.38 -5.03 -8.69
C THR A 117 15.99 -4.42 -8.71
N LEU A 118 15.66 -3.68 -9.78
CA LEU A 118 14.30 -3.16 -9.98
C LEU A 118 13.32 -4.34 -10.00
N LEU A 119 12.40 -4.35 -9.04
CA LEU A 119 11.40 -5.41 -8.88
C LEU A 119 10.09 -5.01 -9.53
N LYS A 120 9.55 -3.86 -9.12
CA LYS A 120 8.23 -3.40 -9.54
C LYS A 120 8.11 -1.88 -9.48
N THR A 121 7.15 -1.33 -10.22
CA THR A 121 6.82 0.09 -10.22
C THR A 121 5.34 0.28 -9.96
N LEU A 122 5.03 1.17 -9.01
CA LEU A 122 3.69 1.68 -8.77
C LEU A 122 3.56 3.03 -9.47
N THR A 123 2.52 3.17 -10.29
CA THR A 123 2.07 4.46 -10.84
C THR A 123 0.70 4.79 -10.26
N GLN A 124 0.51 6.01 -9.79
CA GLN A 124 -0.78 6.50 -9.28
C GLN A 124 -1.32 7.58 -10.22
N SER A 125 -2.62 7.53 -10.53
CA SER A 125 -3.28 8.48 -11.44
C SER A 125 -4.70 8.78 -11.00
N ASP A 126 -5.35 9.68 -11.75
CA ASP A 126 -6.77 10.04 -11.57
C ASP A 126 -7.04 10.56 -10.16
N PHE A 127 -6.16 11.44 -9.68
CA PHE A 127 -6.26 12.01 -8.35
C PHE A 127 -7.52 12.86 -8.21
N LYS A 128 -8.26 12.64 -7.12
CA LYS A 128 -9.37 13.50 -6.70
C LYS A 128 -9.12 14.08 -5.33
N ILE A 129 -9.53 15.33 -5.18
CA ILE A 129 -9.54 16.01 -3.89
C ILE A 129 -10.85 15.73 -3.17
N HIS A 130 -10.75 15.38 -1.90
CA HIS A 130 -11.90 15.18 -1.02
C HIS A 130 -11.81 16.11 0.19
N LEU A 131 -12.97 16.62 0.63
CA LEU A 131 -13.07 17.59 1.73
C LEU A 131 -12.12 18.79 1.55
N ASP A 132 -11.91 19.21 0.30
CA ASP A 132 -11.03 20.32 -0.11
C ASP A 132 -9.58 20.23 0.44
N LYS A 133 -9.13 19.01 0.77
CA LYS A 133 -7.84 18.81 1.45
C LYS A 133 -7.13 17.51 1.08
N TYR A 134 -7.86 16.42 0.90
CA TYR A 134 -7.24 15.09 0.82
C TYR A 134 -7.18 14.61 -0.62
N TRP A 135 -5.99 14.60 -1.19
CA TRP A 135 -5.72 13.98 -2.48
C TRP A 135 -5.67 12.46 -2.35
N TYR A 136 -6.48 11.78 -3.15
CA TYR A 136 -6.49 10.33 -3.26
C TYR A 136 -6.43 9.91 -4.73
N PRO A 137 -5.58 8.94 -5.11
CA PRO A 137 -5.58 8.39 -6.45
C PRO A 137 -6.76 7.45 -6.63
N GLU A 138 -7.55 7.64 -7.70
CA GLU A 138 -8.57 6.66 -8.07
C GLU A 138 -7.97 5.42 -8.72
N THR A 139 -6.77 5.53 -9.31
CA THR A 139 -6.10 4.42 -9.99
C THR A 139 -4.69 4.19 -9.46
N MET A 140 -4.36 2.93 -9.19
CA MET A 140 -3.03 2.48 -8.80
C MET A 140 -2.63 1.27 -9.65
N TYR A 141 -1.64 1.45 -10.52
CA TYR A 141 -1.12 0.40 -11.38
C TYR A 141 0.25 -0.07 -10.88
N MET A 142 0.33 -1.34 -10.48
CA MET A 142 1.57 -2.00 -10.06
C MET A 142 2.02 -2.96 -11.15
N GLU A 143 3.24 -2.78 -11.66
CA GLU A 143 3.87 -3.64 -12.66
C GLU A 143 5.13 -4.28 -12.09
N ASN A 144 5.27 -5.59 -12.22
CA ASN A 144 6.45 -6.33 -11.81
C ASN A 144 7.35 -6.62 -13.01
N HIS A 145 8.51 -5.98 -13.03
CA HIS A 145 9.47 -6.03 -14.13
C HIS A 145 10.22 -7.36 -14.23
N GLN A 146 10.23 -8.16 -13.16
CA GLN A 146 10.90 -9.46 -13.14
C GLN A 146 9.99 -10.59 -13.63
N THR A 147 8.68 -10.48 -13.43
CA THR A 147 7.71 -11.52 -13.81
C THR A 147 6.82 -11.13 -14.99
N GLY A 148 6.77 -9.85 -15.36
CA GLY A 148 5.87 -9.30 -16.37
C GLY A 148 4.41 -9.22 -15.94
N LYS A 149 4.08 -9.59 -14.69
CA LYS A 149 2.72 -9.51 -14.14
C LYS A 149 2.39 -8.09 -13.69
N SER A 150 1.10 -7.78 -13.62
CA SER A 150 0.63 -6.51 -13.10
C SER A 150 -0.66 -6.64 -12.29
N THR A 151 -0.96 -5.60 -11.52
CA THR A 151 -2.21 -5.45 -10.79
C THR A 151 -2.69 -4.01 -10.92
N LEU A 152 -3.94 -3.84 -11.33
CA LEU A 152 -4.63 -2.56 -11.34
C LEU A 152 -5.63 -2.49 -10.18
N LEU A 153 -5.45 -1.52 -9.28
CA LEU A 153 -6.44 -1.18 -8.26
C LEU A 153 -7.18 0.09 -8.69
N THR A 154 -8.51 0.01 -8.71
CA THR A 154 -9.38 1.15 -8.98
C THR A 154 -10.32 1.39 -7.80
N TRP A 155 -10.43 2.65 -7.39
CA TRP A 155 -11.29 3.08 -6.31
C TRP A 155 -12.54 3.76 -6.88
N SER A 156 -13.69 3.44 -6.29
CA SER A 156 -14.96 4.10 -6.62
C SER A 156 -15.78 4.28 -5.36
N ASN A 157 -16.69 5.27 -5.37
CA ASN A 157 -17.60 5.55 -4.25
C ASN A 157 -16.89 5.85 -2.92
N PHE A 158 -15.78 6.59 -2.96
CA PHE A 158 -15.06 6.98 -1.75
C PHE A 158 -15.92 7.92 -0.88
N LYS A 159 -16.12 7.56 0.39
CA LYS A 159 -16.92 8.35 1.34
C LYS A 159 -16.11 8.67 2.58
N PHE A 160 -16.13 9.94 2.98
CA PHE A 160 -15.51 10.41 4.21
C PHE A 160 -16.53 10.54 5.33
N ARG A 161 -16.05 10.48 6.58
CA ARG A 161 -16.84 10.78 7.79
C ARG A 161 -18.16 9.98 7.87
N THR A 162 -18.10 8.68 7.56
CA THR A 162 -19.26 7.77 7.50
C THR A 162 -19.78 7.30 8.88
N GLY A 163 -19.21 7.81 9.97
CA GLY A 163 -19.58 7.41 11.34
C GLY A 163 -18.90 6.14 11.86
N LEU A 164 -17.87 5.64 11.16
CA LEU A 164 -17.02 4.55 11.66
C LEU A 164 -16.35 4.93 12.99
N SER A 165 -16.22 3.94 13.85
CA SER A 165 -15.72 4.06 15.23
C SER A 165 -14.69 2.98 15.56
N ASN A 166 -14.02 3.09 16.70
CA ASN A 166 -13.09 2.05 17.18
C ASN A 166 -13.76 0.67 17.36
N LYS A 167 -15.10 0.61 17.52
CA LYS A 167 -15.84 -0.66 17.61
C LYS A 167 -15.91 -1.39 16.27
N ASP A 168 -15.72 -0.70 15.15
CA ASP A 168 -15.72 -1.30 13.83
C ASP A 168 -14.37 -1.97 13.53
N PHE A 169 -13.28 -1.43 14.10
CA PHE A 169 -11.92 -1.94 13.96
C PHE A 169 -11.53 -2.84 15.14
N ASN A 170 -12.04 -4.07 15.16
CA ASN A 170 -11.56 -5.10 16.08
C ASN A 170 -11.63 -6.50 15.46
N LYS A 171 -10.94 -7.47 16.08
CA LYS A 171 -10.83 -8.84 15.56
C LYS A 171 -12.19 -9.56 15.45
N ASN A 172 -13.15 -9.21 16.30
CA ASN A 172 -14.49 -9.82 16.26
C ASN A 172 -15.31 -9.29 15.08
N SER A 173 -15.08 -8.05 14.64
CA SER A 173 -15.72 -7.45 13.46
C SER A 173 -15.38 -8.23 12.18
N LEU A 174 -14.16 -8.78 12.06
CA LEU A 174 -13.77 -9.62 10.92
C LEU A 174 -14.70 -10.82 10.69
N LYS A 175 -15.24 -11.42 11.76
CA LYS A 175 -16.16 -12.57 11.66
C LYS A 175 -17.59 -12.16 11.23
N ARG A 176 -17.90 -10.87 11.27
CA ARG A 176 -19.23 -10.31 10.97
C ARG A 176 -19.33 -9.73 9.56
N ILE A 177 -18.20 -9.54 8.88
CA ILE A 177 -18.15 -9.12 7.48
C ILE A 177 -18.73 -10.27 6.63
N ARG A 178 -19.91 -10.04 6.05
CA ARG A 178 -20.63 -10.97 5.18
C ARG A 178 -20.55 -10.53 3.72
#